data_AF-A0A7W0RS54-F1
#
_entry.id   AF-A0A7W0RS54-F1
#
_cell.length_a   1.000
_cell.length_b   1.000
_cell.length_c   1.000
_cell.angle_alpha   90.00
_cell.angle_beta   90.00
_cell.angle_gamma   90.00
#
_symmetry.space_group_name_H-M   'P 1'
#
loop_
_entity.id
_entity.type
_entity.pdbx_description
1 polymer ?
#
loop_
_entity_poly.entity_id
_entity_poly.type
_entity_poly.pdbx_seq_one_letter_code
_entity_poly.pdbx_strand_id
1 'polypeptide(L)'
;MYFLYSLLLTLGLCALLPFFLLAALRHGKYLTGLGGRLGGVEPLDTGGRPVIWLHCVSVGEAQAARPLAQALRSRYPSHALVVSTTTLTGQQLA
;
A
#
# COMPACT_ATOMS: atom_id res chain seq x y z
N MET A 1 34.32 -13.48 10.19
CA MET A 1 33.32 -12.66 10.92
C MET A 1 31.98 -12.63 10.19
N TYR A 2 31.94 -12.31 8.89
CA TYR A 2 30.69 -12.33 8.11
C TYR A 2 30.04 -13.72 7.97
N PHE A 3 30.83 -14.80 7.85
CA PHE A 3 30.29 -16.16 7.67
C PHE A 3 29.44 -16.63 8.87
N LEU A 4 29.92 -16.45 10.10
CA LEU A 4 29.18 -16.85 11.29
C LEU A 4 27.92 -15.98 11.48
N TYR A 5 28.03 -14.68 11.19
CA TYR A 5 26.89 -13.76 11.21
C TYR A 5 25.81 -14.17 10.19
N SER A 6 26.21 -14.46 8.96
CA SER A 6 25.31 -14.95 7.91
C SER A 6 24.68 -16.29 8.28
N LEU A 7 25.46 -17.24 8.82
CA LEU A 7 24.96 -18.55 9.24
C LEU A 7 23.91 -18.42 10.37
N LEU A 8 24.18 -17.60 11.38
CA LEU A 8 23.24 -17.35 12.47
C LEU A 8 21.97 -16.66 11.98
N LEU A 9 22.09 -15.68 11.08
CA LEU A 9 20.92 -15.04 10.45
C LEU A 9 20.12 -16.03 9.60
N THR A 10 20.78 -16.88 8.82
CA THR A 10 20.10 -17.88 7.98
C THR A 10 19.36 -18.90 8.84
N LEU A 11 20.00 -19.42 9.89
CA LEU A 11 19.36 -20.37 10.82
C LEU A 11 18.21 -19.71 11.57
N GLY A 12 18.38 -18.48 12.06
CA GLY A 12 17.33 -17.70 12.69
C GLY A 12 16.15 -17.47 11.74
N LEU A 13 16.43 -17.11 10.49
CA LEU A 13 15.40 -16.95 9.46
C LEU A 13 14.69 -18.28 9.21
N CYS A 14 15.39 -19.38 8.98
CA CYS A 14 14.81 -20.70 8.74
C CYS A 14 13.92 -21.19 9.90
N ALA A 15 14.32 -20.91 11.15
CA ALA A 15 13.55 -21.28 12.33
C ALA A 15 12.28 -20.42 12.49
N LEU A 16 12.38 -19.12 12.21
CA LEU A 16 11.27 -18.18 12.35
C LEU A 16 10.32 -18.19 11.16
N LEU A 17 10.78 -18.56 9.96
CA LEU A 17 10.00 -18.61 8.73
C LEU A 17 8.70 -19.41 8.86
N PRO A 18 8.69 -20.67 9.35
CA PRO A 18 7.45 -21.43 9.48
C PRO A 18 6.48 -20.81 10.48
N PHE A 19 6.98 -20.21 11.56
CA PHE A 19 6.13 -19.49 12.53
C PHE A 19 5.49 -18.25 11.89
N PHE A 20 6.26 -17.44 11.16
CA PHE A 20 5.74 -16.27 10.45
C PHE A 20 4.80 -16.65 9.30
N LEU A 21 5.08 -17.73 8.56
CA LEU A 21 4.18 -18.26 7.53
C LEU A 21 2.85 -18.70 8.13
N LEU A 22 2.88 -19.47 9.21
CA LEU A 22 1.66 -19.90 9.92
C LEU A 22 0.90 -18.71 10.50
N ALA A 23 1.59 -17.72 11.08
CA ALA A 23 0.98 -16.49 11.59
C ALA A 23 0.35 -15.65 10.46
N ALA A 24 1.05 -15.50 9.32
CA ALA A 24 0.55 -14.77 8.16
C ALA A 24 -0.68 -15.44 7.53
N LEU A 25 -0.65 -16.78 7.41
CA LEU A 25 -1.78 -17.58 6.92
C LEU A 25 -2.97 -17.55 7.89
N ARG A 26 -2.73 -17.63 9.21
CA ARG A 26 -3.80 -17.58 10.22
C ARG A 26 -4.40 -16.20 10.41
N HIS A 27 -3.65 -15.13 10.19
CA HIS A 27 -4.16 -13.77 10.43
C HIS A 27 -4.73 -13.11 9.19
N GLY A 28 -4.39 -13.54 7.96
CA GLY A 28 -5.00 -13.13 6.69
C GLY A 28 -4.86 -11.65 6.30
N LYS A 29 -4.80 -10.76 7.29
CA LYS A 29 -4.74 -9.30 7.25
C LYS A 29 -3.40 -8.76 6.74
N TYR A 30 -2.35 -9.58 6.82
CA TYR A 30 -1.03 -9.25 6.27
C TYR A 30 -0.93 -9.58 4.77
N LEU A 31 -1.67 -10.59 4.30
CA LEU A 31 -1.65 -11.02 2.89
C LEU A 31 -2.52 -10.15 2.00
N THR A 32 -3.59 -9.55 2.54
CA THR A 32 -4.51 -8.67 1.79
C THR A 32 -3.85 -7.40 1.23
N GLY A 33 -2.72 -6.94 1.80
CA GLY A 33 -1.97 -5.77 1.31
C GLY A 33 -0.74 -6.10 0.47
N LEU A 34 -0.31 -7.37 0.40
CA LEU A 34 0.91 -7.76 -0.30
C LEU A 34 0.75 -7.70 -1.83
N GLY A 35 -0.42 -8.05 -2.36
CA GLY A 35 -0.72 -7.94 -3.80
C GLY A 35 -0.57 -6.50 -4.32
N GLY A 36 -1.17 -5.53 -3.64
CA GLY A 36 -1.02 -4.10 -3.98
C GLY A 36 0.41 -3.57 -3.80
N ARG A 37 1.18 -4.11 -2.84
CA ARG A 37 2.59 -3.72 -2.62
C ARG A 37 3.56 -4.34 -3.63
N LEU A 38 3.22 -5.49 -4.20
CA LEU A 38 3.98 -6.16 -5.25
C LEU A 38 3.59 -5.67 -6.66
N GLY A 39 2.83 -4.58 -6.75
CA GLY A 39 2.44 -3.97 -8.04
C GLY A 39 1.17 -4.54 -8.67
N GLY A 40 0.47 -5.45 -7.99
CA GLY A 40 -0.87 -5.91 -8.36
C GLY A 40 -1.93 -4.86 -8.02
N VAL A 41 -1.83 -3.69 -8.64
CA VAL A 41 -2.88 -2.68 -8.63
C VAL A 41 -3.73 -2.92 -9.86
N GLU A 42 -5.05 -3.04 -9.72
CA GLU A 42 -5.92 -3.10 -10.90
C GLU A 42 -5.69 -1.84 -11.76
N PRO A 43 -5.62 -1.99 -13.09
CA PRO A 43 -5.50 -0.84 -13.97
C PRO A 43 -6.69 0.08 -13.73
N LEU A 44 -6.41 1.28 -13.24
CA LEU A 44 -7.41 2.32 -13.10
C LEU A 44 -7.83 2.74 -14.50
N ASP A 45 -9.06 2.42 -14.89
CA ASP A 45 -9.63 2.92 -16.15
C ASP A 45 -9.93 4.42 -16.00
N THR A 46 -9.00 5.23 -16.46
CA THR A 46 -9.14 6.69 -16.45
C THR A 46 -9.92 7.19 -17.67
N GLY A 47 -10.34 6.30 -18.58
CA GLY A 47 -11.07 6.65 -19.80
C GLY A 47 -10.29 7.61 -20.72
N GLY A 48 -8.96 7.55 -20.68
CA GLY A 48 -8.07 8.45 -21.44
C GLY A 48 -8.00 9.88 -20.90
N ARG A 49 -8.57 10.15 -19.72
CA ARG A 49 -8.51 11.47 -19.08
C ARG A 49 -7.13 11.75 -18.48
N PRO A 50 -6.64 13.00 -18.50
CA PRO A 50 -5.43 13.38 -17.78
C PRO A 50 -5.59 13.07 -16.29
N VAL A 51 -4.55 12.51 -15.66
CA VAL A 51 -4.63 11.97 -14.30
C VAL A 51 -3.91 12.89 -13.32
N ILE A 52 -4.60 13.23 -12.23
CA ILE A 52 -4.01 13.88 -11.06
C ILE A 52 -3.89 12.80 -9.99
N TRP A 53 -2.66 12.46 -9.62
CA TRP A 53 -2.39 11.41 -8.64
C TRP A 53 -1.94 12.00 -7.29
N LEU A 54 -2.67 11.67 -6.23
CA LEU A 54 -2.32 11.97 -4.84
C LEU A 54 -1.85 10.69 -4.14
N HIS A 55 -0.62 10.70 -3.65
CA HIS A 55 -0.07 9.61 -2.84
C HIS A 55 -0.01 10.04 -1.36
N CYS A 56 -0.76 9.34 -0.51
CA CYS A 56 -0.85 9.59 0.92
C CYS A 56 -0.31 8.37 1.68
N VAL A 57 0.88 8.49 2.25
CA VAL A 57 1.62 7.41 2.92
C VAL A 57 1.01 7.07 4.29
N SER A 58 0.08 7.89 4.78
CA SER A 58 -0.59 7.69 6.07
C SER A 58 -2.07 8.08 6.06
N VAL A 59 -2.83 7.58 7.04
CA VAL A 59 -4.24 7.95 7.27
C VAL A 59 -4.39 9.45 7.54
N GLY A 60 -3.48 10.04 8.32
CA GLY A 60 -3.50 11.48 8.63
C GLY A 60 -3.28 12.34 7.38
N GLU A 61 -2.38 11.90 6.49
CA GLU A 61 -2.14 12.56 5.21
C GLU A 61 -3.34 12.44 4.28
N ALA A 62 -3.98 11.27 4.21
CA ALA A 62 -5.20 11.08 3.42
C ALA A 62 -6.33 12.00 3.91
N GLN A 63 -6.50 12.14 5.24
CA GLN A 63 -7.49 13.06 5.80
C GLN A 63 -7.16 14.53 5.51
N ALA A 64 -5.90 14.94 5.67
CA ALA A 64 -5.46 16.29 5.35
C ALA A 64 -5.59 16.62 3.85
N ALA A 65 -5.45 15.62 2.98
CA ALA A 65 -5.57 15.77 1.53
C ALA A 65 -7.02 15.89 1.05
N ARG A 66 -8.04 15.52 1.84
CA ARG A 66 -9.47 15.59 1.43
C ARG A 66 -9.91 16.95 0.87
N PRO A 67 -9.68 18.10 1.55
CA PRO A 67 -10.06 19.41 1.01
C PRO A 67 -9.32 19.74 -0.30
N LEU A 68 -8.06 19.33 -0.43
CA LEU A 68 -7.29 19.49 -1.66
C LEU A 68 -7.88 18.63 -2.79
N ALA A 69 -8.22 17.37 -2.51
CA ALA A 69 -8.87 16.47 -3.46
C ALA A 69 -10.19 17.04 -3.98
N GLN A 70 -11.02 17.60 -3.08
CA GLN A 70 -12.27 18.26 -3.45
C GLN A 70 -12.04 19.50 -4.32
N ALA A 71 -11.08 20.36 -3.95
CA ALA A 71 -10.74 21.54 -4.75
C ALA A 71 -10.23 21.18 -6.14
N LEU A 72 -9.38 20.14 -6.25
CA LEU A 72 -8.86 19.64 -7.52
C LEU A 72 -9.97 19.06 -8.40
N ARG A 73 -10.91 18.31 -7.83
CA ARG A 73 -12.06 17.77 -8.56
C ARG A 73 -12.96 18.87 -9.10
N SER A 74 -13.18 19.94 -8.33
CA SER A 74 -13.96 21.10 -8.75
C SER A 74 -13.24 21.95 -9.81
N ARG A 75 -11.91 22.08 -9.72
CA ARG A 75 -11.11 22.88 -10.65
C ARG A 75 -10.84 22.15 -11.97
N TYR A 76 -10.71 20.82 -11.92
CA TYR A 76 -10.36 19.97 -13.06
C TYR A 76 -11.37 18.83 -13.25
N PRO A 77 -12.63 19.14 -13.61
CA PRO A 77 -13.69 18.13 -13.73
C PRO A 77 -13.42 17.10 -14.84
N SER A 78 -12.60 17.46 -15.83
CA SER A 78 -12.21 16.58 -16.94
C SER A 78 -11.04 15.64 -16.60
N HIS A 79 -10.42 15.77 -15.43
CA HIS A 79 -9.28 14.96 -15.02
C HIS A 79 -9.72 13.80 -14.13
N ALA A 80 -9.05 12.66 -14.24
CA ALA A 80 -9.22 11.57 -13.29
C ALA A 80 -8.39 11.86 -12.03
N LEU A 81 -9.02 11.90 -10.87
CA LEU A 81 -8.34 12.06 -9.59
C LEU A 81 -8.13 10.68 -8.96
N VAL A 82 -6.88 10.28 -8.79
CA VAL A 82 -6.49 9.01 -8.19
C VAL A 82 -5.87 9.29 -6.83
N VAL A 83 -6.34 8.60 -5.78
CA VAL A 83 -5.74 8.66 -4.44
C VAL A 83 -5.22 7.27 -4.09
N SER A 84 -3.96 7.19 -3.68
CA SER A 84 -3.34 5.94 -3.24
C SER A 84 -2.86 6.08 -1.80
N THR A 85 -3.03 5.02 -1.00
CA THR A 85 -2.55 4.98 0.37
C THR A 85 -2.06 3.60 0.77
N THR A 86 -1.05 3.57 1.63
CA THR A 86 -0.36 2.35 2.09
C THR A 86 -1.08 1.65 3.24
N THR A 87 -2.08 2.31 3.86
CA THR A 87 -2.81 1.81 5.03
C THR A 87 -4.21 1.34 4.65
N LEU A 88 -4.59 0.13 5.09
CA LEU A 88 -5.93 -0.45 4.87
C LEU A 88 -7.06 0.50 5.34
N THR A 89 -6.84 1.23 6.42
CA THR A 89 -7.79 2.23 6.95
C THR A 89 -7.91 3.46 6.05
N GLY A 90 -6.83 3.87 5.38
CA GLY A 90 -6.86 4.94 4.40
C GLY A 90 -7.63 4.56 3.14
N GLN A 91 -7.54 3.30 2.70
CA GLN A 91 -8.28 2.81 1.52
C GLN A 91 -9.80 2.78 1.75
N GLN A 92 -10.28 2.69 3.00
CA GLN A 92 -11.70 2.80 3.33
C GLN A 92 -12.20 4.25 3.38
N LEU A 93 -11.29 5.22 3.46
CA LEU A 93 -11.56 6.65 3.60
C LEU A 93 -11.38 7.45 2.29
N ALA A 94 -10.58 6.92 1.37
CA ALA A 94 -10.34 7.45 0.02
C ALA A 94 -11.52 7.11 -0.92
#